data_AF-A0A7Y4P2K1-F1
#
_entry.id   AF-A0A7Y4P2K1-F1
#
_cell.length_a   1.000
_cell.length_b   1.000
_cell.length_c   1.000
_cell.angle_alpha   90.00
_cell.angle_beta   90.00
_cell.angle_gamma   90.00
#
_symmetry.space_group_name_H-M   'P 1'
#
loop_
_entity.id
_entity.type
_entity.pdbx_description
1 polymer ?
#
loop_
_entity_poly.entity_id
_entity_poly.type
_entity_poly.pdbx_seq_one_letter_code
_entity_poly.pdbx_strand_id
1 'polypeptide(L)'
;MTVVRDDADGLVAWLAPGTPLLKPVLTDGRELRHAGPTGMFSQERVLKLDTWRGTGILKVVPPGKPWSVWYFWSEDGAFRGWYVNLESPHVRDQAARRTTTQDHVLDLWITPDRQIHWKDEDELEGAVLAGRFTQAEADQITATAHRAVLDIQAWTHPFCDHWETWTAPPDWPLPPAPADPQPELFAS
;
A
#
# COMPACT_ATOMS: atom_id res chain seq x y z
N MET A 1 5.03 -9.45 -6.65
CA MET A 1 4.57 -10.08 -5.38
C MET A 1 4.28 -11.54 -5.63
N THR A 2 4.37 -12.39 -4.61
CA THR A 2 3.96 -13.79 -4.66
C THR A 2 2.55 -13.93 -4.09
N VAL A 3 1.66 -14.63 -4.79
CA VAL A 3 0.30 -14.90 -4.29
C VAL A 3 0.38 -15.97 -3.20
N VAL A 4 -0.15 -15.64 -2.02
CA VAL A 4 -0.25 -16.55 -0.86
C VAL A 4 -1.60 -17.25 -0.87
N ARG A 5 -2.67 -16.50 -1.13
CA ARG A 5 -4.06 -16.99 -1.23
C ARG A 5 -4.82 -16.10 -2.21
N ASP A 6 -5.68 -16.65 -3.06
CA ASP A 6 -6.59 -15.90 -3.92
C ASP A 6 -7.89 -16.69 -4.07
N ASP A 7 -8.90 -16.32 -3.30
CA ASP A 7 -10.19 -17.01 -3.21
C ASP A 7 -11.35 -16.03 -2.91
N ALA A 8 -12.50 -16.55 -2.49
CA ALA A 8 -13.68 -15.74 -2.19
C ALA A 8 -13.47 -14.76 -1.02
N ASP A 9 -12.49 -15.01 -0.14
CA ASP A 9 -12.13 -14.13 0.97
C ASP A 9 -11.07 -13.09 0.56
N GLY A 10 -10.73 -13.03 -0.73
CA GLY A 10 -9.86 -12.01 -1.32
C GLY A 10 -8.44 -12.47 -1.63
N LEU A 11 -7.60 -11.50 -2.01
CA LEU A 11 -6.19 -11.74 -2.30
C LEU A 11 -5.34 -11.56 -1.04
N VAL A 12 -4.45 -12.51 -0.81
CA VAL A 12 -3.30 -12.36 0.09
C VAL A 12 -2.02 -12.48 -0.74
N ALA A 13 -1.15 -11.49 -0.66
CA ALA A 13 0.09 -11.43 -1.43
C ALA A 13 1.28 -11.00 -0.59
N TRP A 14 2.44 -11.59 -0.87
CA TRP A 14 3.70 -11.32 -0.20
C TRP A 14 4.62 -10.46 -1.06
N LEU A 15 5.13 -9.38 -0.49
CA LEU A 15 6.23 -8.57 -1.01
C LEU A 15 7.48 -8.89 -0.21
N ALA A 16 8.39 -9.68 -0.79
CA ALA A 16 9.62 -10.08 -0.13
C ALA A 16 10.64 -8.92 -0.06
N PRO A 17 11.51 -8.87 0.98
CA PRO A 17 12.74 -8.07 0.96
C PRO A 17 13.52 -8.29 -0.33
N GLY A 18 14.06 -7.22 -0.93
CA GLY A 18 14.84 -7.36 -2.15
C GLY A 18 14.02 -7.50 -3.43
N THR A 19 12.69 -7.46 -3.38
CA THR A 19 11.85 -7.52 -4.59
C THR A 19 12.12 -6.29 -5.48
N PRO A 20 12.47 -6.48 -6.77
CA PRO A 20 12.58 -5.36 -7.71
C PRO A 20 11.21 -4.74 -7.98
N LEU A 21 11.15 -3.40 -8.01
CA LEU A 21 9.91 -2.65 -8.19
C LEU A 21 10.14 -1.35 -8.96
N LEU A 22 9.08 -0.83 -9.56
CA LEU A 22 9.04 0.53 -10.08
C LEU A 22 8.36 1.42 -9.03
N LYS A 23 8.98 2.56 -8.71
CA LYS A 23 8.36 3.60 -7.87
C LYS A 23 8.42 4.97 -8.56
N PRO A 24 7.43 5.85 -8.34
CA PRO A 24 7.51 7.22 -8.81
C PRO A 24 8.53 8.01 -7.99
N VAL A 25 9.32 8.82 -8.67
CA VAL A 25 10.29 9.77 -8.09
C VAL A 25 10.19 11.11 -8.82
N LEU A 26 10.71 12.17 -8.22
CA LEU A 26 10.88 13.45 -8.91
C LEU A 26 11.86 13.28 -10.07
N THR A 27 11.81 14.18 -11.05
CA THR A 27 12.71 14.16 -12.23
C THR A 27 14.20 14.29 -11.89
N ASP A 28 14.55 14.71 -10.67
CA ASP A 28 15.92 14.72 -10.14
C ASP A 28 16.30 13.47 -9.31
N GLY A 29 15.41 12.47 -9.27
CA GLY A 29 15.61 11.19 -8.61
C GLY A 29 15.28 11.15 -7.12
N ARG A 30 14.93 12.28 -6.50
CA ARG A 30 14.48 12.32 -5.09
C ARG A 30 13.09 11.72 -4.93
N GLU A 31 12.78 11.20 -3.73
CA GLU A 31 11.43 10.75 -3.40
C GLU A 31 10.43 11.92 -3.39
N LEU A 32 9.18 11.63 -3.77
CA LEU A 32 8.14 12.65 -3.96
C LEU A 32 7.93 13.55 -2.74
N ARG A 33 7.98 12.99 -1.52
CA ARG A 33 7.83 13.73 -0.26
C ARG A 33 8.83 14.88 -0.08
N HIS A 34 9.99 14.84 -0.75
CA HIS A 34 10.96 15.94 -0.70
C HIS A 34 10.52 17.19 -1.50
N ALA A 35 9.43 17.11 -2.27
CA ALA A 35 8.79 18.26 -2.90
C ALA A 35 7.83 19.02 -1.96
N GLY A 36 7.67 18.57 -0.71
CA GLY A 36 6.78 19.17 0.28
C GLY A 36 5.30 18.80 0.06
N PRO A 37 4.40 19.30 0.94
CA PRO A 37 3.03 18.79 1.08
C PRO A 37 2.17 18.93 -0.18
N THR A 38 2.39 19.98 -0.98
CA THR A 38 1.69 20.17 -2.27
C THR A 38 2.53 19.65 -3.44
N GLY A 39 3.84 19.90 -3.41
CA GLY A 39 4.73 19.60 -4.52
C GLY A 39 4.83 18.10 -4.82
N MET A 40 4.67 17.24 -3.82
CA MET A 40 4.68 15.78 -4.01
C MET A 40 3.53 15.28 -4.90
N PHE A 41 2.47 16.07 -5.07
CA PHE A 41 1.30 15.75 -5.90
C PHE A 41 1.28 16.51 -7.24
N SER A 42 2.02 17.61 -7.37
CA SER A 42 1.96 18.49 -8.54
C SER A 42 3.24 18.53 -9.37
N GLN A 43 4.39 18.20 -8.80
CA GLN A 43 5.66 18.21 -9.54
C GLN A 43 5.74 17.02 -10.51
N GLU A 44 6.50 17.24 -11.59
CA GLU A 44 6.76 16.22 -12.59
C GLU A 44 7.51 15.04 -11.97
N ARG A 45 7.13 13.83 -12.40
CA ARG A 45 7.62 12.58 -11.87
C ARG A 45 7.95 11.59 -12.98
N VAL A 46 8.92 10.74 -12.72
CA VAL A 46 9.34 9.64 -13.58
C VAL A 46 9.33 8.34 -12.80
N LEU A 47 9.39 7.20 -13.49
CA LEU A 47 9.51 5.90 -12.84
C LEU A 47 10.98 5.55 -12.64
N LYS A 48 11.30 5.02 -11.46
CA LYS A 48 12.62 4.49 -11.14
C LYS A 48 12.50 3.01 -10.83
N LEU A 49 13.35 2.20 -11.49
CA LEU A 49 13.60 0.83 -11.05
C LEU A 49 14.43 0.87 -9.76
N ASP A 50 13.88 0.30 -8.71
CA ASP A 50 14.47 0.22 -7.39
C ASP A 50 14.22 -1.18 -6.82
N THR A 51 14.63 -1.36 -5.57
CA THR A 51 14.45 -2.61 -4.82
C THR A 51 13.70 -2.30 -3.53
N TRP A 52 12.75 -3.17 -3.16
CA TRP A 52 12.07 -3.10 -1.87
C TRP A 52 13.09 -3.25 -0.74
N ARG A 53 13.17 -2.22 0.12
CA ARG A 53 14.07 -2.18 1.28
C ARG A 53 13.29 -2.46 2.56
N GLY A 54 13.98 -3.04 3.54
CA GLY A 54 13.38 -3.42 4.82
C GLY A 54 12.81 -4.84 4.81
N THR A 55 12.01 -5.13 5.84
CA THR A 55 11.33 -6.43 5.98
C THR A 55 10.23 -6.60 4.93
N GLY A 56 9.79 -7.84 4.73
CA GLY A 56 8.73 -8.12 3.79
C GLY A 56 7.36 -7.71 4.33
N ILE A 57 6.43 -7.48 3.41
CA ILE A 57 5.05 -7.07 3.72
C ILE A 57 4.09 -8.13 3.20
N LEU A 58 3.21 -8.60 4.07
CA LEU A 58 2.03 -9.37 3.67
C LEU A 58 0.87 -8.40 3.47
N LYS A 59 0.27 -8.39 2.28
CA LYS A 59 -0.89 -7.56 1.96
C LYS A 59 -2.13 -8.44 1.82
N VAL A 60 -3.17 -8.12 2.58
CA VAL A 60 -4.50 -8.71 2.46
C VAL A 60 -5.42 -7.70 1.82
N VAL A 61 -6.07 -8.10 0.74
CA VAL A 61 -6.97 -7.30 -0.08
C VAL A 61 -8.35 -7.94 -0.02
N PRO A 62 -9.22 -7.52 0.89
CA PRO A 62 -10.56 -8.07 0.98
C PRO A 62 -11.41 -7.70 -0.26
N PRO A 63 -12.38 -8.54 -0.64
CA PRO A 63 -13.21 -8.31 -1.82
C PRO A 63 -14.00 -6.99 -1.72
N GLY A 64 -13.85 -6.13 -2.73
CA GLY A 64 -14.64 -4.90 -2.89
C GLY A 64 -14.41 -3.82 -1.82
N LYS A 65 -13.49 -4.02 -0.88
CA LYS A 65 -13.17 -2.99 0.13
C LYS A 65 -12.31 -1.88 -0.51
N PRO A 66 -12.60 -0.60 -0.20
CA PRO A 66 -11.80 0.55 -0.62
C PRO A 66 -10.56 0.75 0.28
N TRP A 67 -9.90 -0.35 0.60
CA TRP A 67 -8.67 -0.41 1.38
C TRP A 67 -8.07 -1.81 1.31
N SER A 68 -6.77 -1.91 1.59
CA SER A 68 -6.10 -3.18 1.90
C SER A 68 -5.41 -3.12 3.27
N VAL A 69 -5.08 -4.27 3.84
CA VAL A 69 -4.42 -4.38 5.16
C VAL A 69 -3.04 -5.00 4.99
N TRP A 70 -2.02 -4.27 5.38
CA TRP A 70 -0.62 -4.69 5.26
C TRP A 70 -0.08 -5.02 6.65
N TYR A 71 0.66 -6.11 6.75
CA TYR A 71 1.21 -6.62 7.98
C TYR A 71 2.71 -6.36 8.00
N PHE A 72 3.19 -5.81 9.11
CA PHE A 72 4.58 -5.40 9.27
C PHE A 72 5.23 -6.12 10.45
N TRP A 73 6.48 -6.53 10.25
CA TRP A 73 7.34 -7.12 11.28
C TRP A 73 8.68 -6.38 11.31
N SER A 74 9.36 -6.35 12.46
CA SER A 74 10.76 -5.91 12.54
C SER A 74 11.74 -6.99 12.08
N GLU A 75 13.00 -6.60 11.91
CA GLU A 75 14.08 -7.49 11.46
C GLU A 75 14.30 -8.71 12.37
N ASP A 76 13.96 -8.59 13.65
CA ASP A 76 13.97 -9.67 14.65
C ASP A 76 12.76 -10.61 14.56
N GLY A 77 11.83 -10.37 13.62
CA GLY A 77 10.60 -11.13 13.44
C GLY A 77 9.46 -10.73 14.36
N ALA A 78 9.62 -9.72 15.23
CA ALA A 78 8.52 -9.26 16.08
C ALA A 78 7.45 -8.53 15.25
N PHE A 79 6.18 -8.91 15.44
CA PHE A 79 5.06 -8.25 14.78
C PHE A 79 4.92 -6.81 15.27
N ARG A 80 4.79 -5.87 14.32
CA ARG A 80 4.75 -4.42 14.60
C ARG A 80 3.36 -3.85 14.51
N GLY A 81 2.48 -4.44 13.71
CA GLY A 81 1.12 -3.96 13.55
C GLY A 81 0.59 -4.11 12.13
N TRP A 82 -0.61 -3.59 11.96
CA TRP A 82 -1.33 -3.53 10.71
C TRP A 82 -1.30 -2.10 10.16
N TYR A 83 -1.26 -1.98 8.84
CA TYR A 83 -1.41 -0.73 8.13
C TYR A 83 -2.59 -0.88 7.18
N VAL A 84 -3.64 -0.08 7.36
CA VAL A 84 -4.74 -0.03 6.40
C VAL A 84 -4.42 1.05 5.39
N ASN A 85 -4.16 0.63 4.16
CA ASN A 85 -3.93 1.53 3.03
C ASN A 85 -5.27 1.91 2.42
N LEU A 86 -5.70 3.18 2.50
CA LEU A 86 -6.97 3.58 1.88
C LEU A 86 -6.74 3.78 0.40
N GLU A 87 -7.61 3.18 -0.41
CA GLU A 87 -7.41 3.14 -1.85
C GLU A 87 -8.69 2.77 -2.59
N SER A 88 -8.69 2.93 -3.91
CA SER A 88 -9.79 2.46 -4.72
C SER A 88 -9.96 0.93 -4.61
N PRO A 89 -11.20 0.41 -4.66
CA PRO A 89 -11.41 -1.04 -4.74
C PRO A 89 -10.57 -1.66 -5.85
N HIS A 90 -9.90 -2.76 -5.54
CA HIS A 90 -8.91 -3.34 -6.45
C HIS A 90 -9.58 -3.93 -7.69
N VAL A 91 -9.07 -3.56 -8.86
CA VAL A 91 -9.47 -4.15 -10.15
C VAL A 91 -8.56 -5.33 -10.45
N ARG A 92 -9.18 -6.50 -10.67
CA ARG A 92 -8.50 -7.79 -10.88
C ARG A 92 -8.51 -8.16 -12.35
N ASP A 93 -7.33 -8.27 -12.95
CA ASP A 93 -7.12 -8.82 -14.30
C ASP A 93 -6.39 -10.15 -14.15
N GLN A 94 -7.17 -11.24 -14.01
CA GLN A 94 -6.62 -12.58 -13.80
C GLN A 94 -5.82 -13.07 -15.01
N ALA A 95 -6.25 -12.75 -16.23
CA ALA A 95 -5.59 -13.16 -17.46
C ALA A 95 -4.19 -12.53 -17.56
N ALA A 96 -4.06 -11.24 -17.27
CA ALA A 96 -2.77 -10.57 -17.20
C ALA A 96 -2.03 -10.77 -15.86
N ARG A 97 -2.61 -11.51 -14.92
CA ARG A 97 -2.11 -11.69 -13.54
C ARG A 97 -1.78 -10.36 -12.86
N ARG A 98 -2.64 -9.37 -13.06
CA ARG A 98 -2.44 -7.98 -12.62
C ARG A 98 -3.56 -7.55 -11.68
N THR A 99 -3.20 -6.74 -10.71
CA THR A 99 -4.13 -6.06 -9.81
C THR A 99 -3.78 -4.59 -9.78
N THR A 100 -4.76 -3.74 -9.98
CA THR A 100 -4.58 -2.28 -9.98
C THR A 100 -5.51 -1.61 -9.00
N THR A 101 -5.00 -0.55 -8.39
CA THR A 101 -5.65 0.25 -7.36
C THR A 101 -5.11 1.68 -7.46
N GLN A 102 -5.74 2.62 -6.78
CA GLN A 102 -5.30 4.00 -6.70
C GLN A 102 -5.27 4.42 -5.24
N ASP A 103 -4.09 4.82 -4.78
CA ASP A 103 -3.86 5.30 -3.43
C ASP A 103 -4.67 6.57 -3.12
N HIS A 104 -5.23 6.63 -1.92
CA HIS A 104 -6.04 7.74 -1.41
C HIS A 104 -5.33 8.55 -0.32
N VAL A 105 -4.01 8.41 -0.16
CA VAL A 105 -3.11 9.18 0.71
C VAL A 105 -3.31 8.94 2.21
N LEU A 106 -4.56 8.95 2.70
CA LEU A 106 -4.89 8.79 4.10
C LEU A 106 -4.78 7.33 4.55
N ASP A 107 -4.08 7.07 5.65
CA ASP A 107 -3.85 5.71 6.12
C ASP A 107 -4.12 5.53 7.61
N LEU A 108 -4.26 4.28 8.03
CA LEU A 108 -4.39 3.92 9.45
C LEU A 108 -3.29 2.95 9.88
N TRP A 109 -2.65 3.21 11.00
CA TRP A 109 -1.74 2.29 11.66
C TRP A 109 -2.37 1.73 12.92
N ILE A 110 -2.35 0.41 13.05
CA ILE A 110 -2.92 -0.32 14.17
C ILE A 110 -1.80 -1.06 14.89
N THR A 111 -1.57 -0.71 16.14
CA THR A 111 -0.56 -1.36 16.99
C THR A 111 -1.02 -2.76 17.43
N PRO A 112 -0.12 -3.64 17.91
CA PRO A 112 -0.48 -4.99 18.36
C PRO A 112 -1.52 -5.02 19.50
N ASP A 113 -1.58 -3.98 20.33
CA ASP A 113 -2.59 -3.75 21.37
C ASP A 113 -3.86 -3.03 20.85
N ARG A 114 -4.01 -2.97 19.52
CA ARG A 114 -5.20 -2.49 18.77
C ARG A 114 -5.49 -1.00 18.92
N GLN A 115 -4.50 -0.18 19.26
CA GLN A 115 -4.64 1.27 19.17
C GLN A 115 -4.58 1.70 17.70
N ILE A 116 -5.49 2.58 17.31
CA ILE A 116 -5.59 3.08 15.94
C ILE A 116 -4.99 4.48 15.89
N HIS A 117 -4.05 4.67 14.96
CA HIS A 117 -3.40 5.93 14.67
C HIS A 117 -3.69 6.33 13.23
N TRP A 118 -4.16 7.56 13.03
CA TRP A 118 -4.34 8.13 11.70
C TRP A 118 -2.97 8.59 11.17
N LYS A 119 -2.77 8.46 9.87
CA LYS A 119 -1.53 8.84 9.19
C LYS A 119 -1.82 9.65 7.94
N ASP A 120 -0.92 10.58 7.66
CA ASP A 120 -0.87 11.33 6.40
C ASP A 120 -2.14 12.18 6.15
N GLU A 121 -2.77 12.63 7.24
CA GLU A 121 -3.87 13.61 7.22
C GLU A 121 -3.44 14.94 6.57
N ASP A 122 -2.22 15.38 6.87
CA ASP A 122 -1.59 16.58 6.29
C ASP A 122 -1.24 16.39 4.80
N GLU A 123 -0.87 15.18 4.39
CA GLU A 123 -0.68 14.86 2.98
C GLU A 123 -2.01 14.86 2.22
N LEU A 124 -3.12 14.42 2.82
CA LEU A 124 -4.45 14.52 2.20
C LEU A 124 -4.87 15.99 1.99
N GLU A 125 -4.62 16.86 2.97
CA GLU A 125 -4.80 18.32 2.80
C GLU A 125 -3.93 18.87 1.66
N GLY A 126 -2.66 18.44 1.61
CA GLY A 126 -1.72 18.78 0.54
C GLY A 126 -2.21 18.34 -0.84
N ALA A 127 -2.83 17.17 -0.95
CA ALA A 127 -3.41 16.64 -2.18
C ALA A 127 -4.62 17.47 -2.64
N VAL A 128 -5.45 17.95 -1.72
CA VAL A 128 -6.56 18.87 -2.05
C VAL A 128 -6.04 20.20 -2.56
N LEU A 129 -5.06 20.79 -1.87
CA LEU A 129 -4.43 22.05 -2.28
C LEU A 129 -3.74 21.94 -3.65
N ALA A 130 -3.17 20.77 -3.97
CA ALA A 130 -2.56 20.49 -5.26
C ALA A 130 -3.58 20.22 -6.39
N GLY A 131 -4.88 20.12 -6.07
CA GLY A 131 -5.93 19.76 -7.02
C GLY A 131 -5.94 18.28 -7.42
N ARG A 132 -5.22 17.42 -6.68
CA ARG A 132 -5.22 15.97 -6.88
C ARG A 132 -6.54 15.33 -6.47
N PHE A 133 -7.19 15.92 -5.47
CA PHE A 133 -8.55 15.63 -5.03
C PHE A 133 -9.32 16.94 -4.84
N THR A 134 -10.62 16.89 -5.03
CA THR A 134 -11.55 17.91 -4.55
C THR A 134 -11.80 17.74 -3.06
N GLN A 135 -12.30 18.79 -2.38
CA GLN A 135 -12.68 18.69 -0.97
C GLN A 135 -13.72 17.57 -0.74
N ALA A 136 -14.69 17.43 -1.64
CA ALA A 136 -15.71 16.40 -1.55
C ALA A 136 -15.13 14.98 -1.65
N GLU A 137 -14.09 14.78 -2.47
CA GLU A 137 -13.37 13.49 -2.55
C GLU A 137 -12.58 13.22 -1.28
N ALA A 138 -11.90 14.22 -0.72
CA ALA A 138 -11.20 14.09 0.56
C ALA A 138 -12.17 13.73 1.71
N ASP A 139 -13.34 14.37 1.76
CA ASP A 139 -14.38 14.05 2.75
C ASP A 139 -14.85 12.58 2.61
N GLN A 140 -14.95 12.06 1.38
CA GLN A 140 -15.29 10.65 1.14
C GLN A 140 -14.16 9.69 1.53
N ILE A 141 -12.90 10.08 1.34
CA ILE A 141 -11.72 9.32 1.80
C ILE A 141 -11.76 9.22 3.33
N THR A 142 -11.97 10.33 4.03
CA THR A 142 -12.11 10.36 5.50
C THR A 142 -13.29 9.53 5.99
N ALA A 143 -14.46 9.62 5.33
CA ALA A 143 -15.60 8.76 5.64
C ALA A 143 -15.30 7.27 5.41
N THR A 144 -14.44 6.95 4.45
CA THR A 144 -13.95 5.59 4.21
C THR A 144 -13.04 5.10 5.33
N ALA A 145 -12.12 5.94 5.80
CA ALA A 145 -11.30 5.64 6.97
C ALA A 145 -12.15 5.37 8.22
N HIS A 146 -13.19 6.17 8.47
CA HIS A 146 -14.12 5.90 9.58
C HIS A 146 -14.83 4.55 9.46
N ARG A 147 -15.22 4.12 8.24
CA ARG A 147 -15.79 2.79 8.03
C ARG A 147 -14.76 1.69 8.29
N ALA A 148 -13.51 1.88 7.87
CA ALA A 148 -12.42 0.96 8.19
C ALA A 148 -12.19 0.86 9.71
N VAL A 149 -12.28 1.98 10.44
CA VAL A 149 -12.21 1.99 11.92
C VAL A 149 -13.30 1.11 12.55
N LEU A 150 -14.53 1.13 12.03
CA LEU A 150 -15.60 0.26 12.52
C LEU A 150 -15.28 -1.22 12.29
N ASP A 151 -14.74 -1.57 11.11
CA ASP A 151 -14.31 -2.93 10.79
C ASP A 151 -13.14 -3.39 11.69
N ILE A 152 -12.17 -2.50 11.98
CA ILE A 152 -11.06 -2.75 12.92
C ILE A 152 -11.61 -2.98 14.34
N GLN A 153 -12.51 -2.12 14.82
CA GLN A 153 -13.08 -2.23 16.17
C GLN A 153 -13.93 -3.48 16.36
N ALA A 154 -14.68 -3.87 15.33
CA ALA A 154 -15.43 -5.12 15.30
C ALA A 154 -14.51 -6.35 15.20
N TRP A 155 -13.23 -6.13 14.86
CA TRP A 155 -12.20 -7.16 14.68
C TRP A 155 -12.64 -8.26 13.70
N THR A 156 -13.31 -7.86 12.61
CA THR A 156 -13.75 -8.79 11.56
C THR A 156 -12.62 -9.07 10.57
N HIS A 157 -12.87 -9.95 9.58
CA HIS A 157 -11.96 -10.17 8.47
C HIS A 157 -11.47 -8.84 7.86
N PRO A 158 -10.17 -8.65 7.61
CA PRO A 158 -9.10 -9.64 7.75
C PRO A 158 -8.38 -9.63 9.11
N PHE A 159 -8.79 -8.80 10.08
CA PHE A 159 -8.08 -8.61 11.35
C PHE A 159 -8.19 -9.82 12.29
N CYS A 160 -9.26 -10.61 12.21
CA CYS A 160 -9.42 -11.86 12.96
C CYS A 160 -8.72 -13.09 12.34
N ASP A 161 -8.09 -12.96 11.18
CA ASP A 161 -7.62 -14.11 10.41
C ASP A 161 -6.23 -14.63 10.84
N HIS A 162 -5.61 -13.99 11.82
CA HIS A 162 -4.32 -14.39 12.40
C HIS A 162 -3.11 -14.36 11.44
N TRP A 163 -3.18 -13.53 10.41
CA TRP A 163 -2.08 -13.33 9.45
C TRP A 163 -0.80 -12.79 10.09
N GLU A 164 -0.85 -12.20 11.28
CA GLU A 164 0.32 -11.77 12.05
C GLU A 164 1.26 -12.93 12.43
N THR A 165 0.76 -14.17 12.39
CA THR A 165 1.52 -15.39 12.67
C THR A 165 2.11 -16.04 11.41
N TRP A 166 1.73 -15.56 10.23
CA TRP A 166 2.18 -16.12 8.96
C TRP A 166 3.66 -15.85 8.69
N THR A 167 4.33 -16.80 8.05
CA THR A 167 5.71 -16.66 7.59
C THR A 167 5.86 -17.12 6.15
N ALA A 168 6.69 -16.41 5.39
CA ALA A 168 7.02 -16.79 4.03
C ALA A 168 7.90 -18.06 4.03
N PRO A 169 7.62 -19.05 3.17
CA PRO A 169 8.56 -20.15 2.93
C PRO A 169 9.94 -19.61 2.52
N PRO A 170 11.04 -20.15 3.08
CA PRO A 170 12.38 -19.60 2.87
C PRO A 170 12.92 -19.80 1.45
N ASP A 171 12.31 -20.71 0.69
CA ASP A 171 12.69 -21.08 -0.68
C ASP A 171 11.89 -20.34 -1.76
N TRP A 172 10.98 -19.44 -1.37
CA TRP A 172 10.24 -18.64 -2.35
C TRP A 172 11.18 -17.70 -3.12
N PRO A 173 11.23 -17.82 -4.47
CA PRO A 173 12.07 -16.96 -5.26
C PRO A 173 11.51 -15.53 -5.28
N LEU A 174 12.40 -14.56 -5.49
CA LEU A 174 11.97 -13.21 -5.79
C LEU A 174 11.30 -13.19 -7.18
N PRO A 175 10.17 -12.48 -7.34
CA PRO A 175 9.61 -12.26 -8.66
C PRO A 175 10.59 -11.44 -9.52
N PRO A 176 10.58 -11.62 -10.84
CA PRO A 176 11.44 -10.84 -11.73
C PRO A 176 11.07 -9.35 -11.68
N ALA A 177 12.02 -8.50 -12.09
CA ALA A 177 11.74 -7.08 -12.29
C ALA A 177 10.57 -6.89 -13.26
N PRO A 178 9.72 -5.87 -13.05
CA PRO A 178 8.68 -5.53 -14.02
C PRO A 178 9.29 -5.35 -15.42
N ALA A 179 8.77 -6.07 -16.42
CA ALA A 179 9.16 -5.85 -17.81
C ALA A 179 8.48 -4.58 -18.33
N ASP A 180 9.24 -3.64 -18.88
CA ASP A 180 8.70 -2.34 -19.30
C ASP A 180 8.80 -2.12 -20.82
N PRO A 181 7.73 -1.64 -21.46
CA PRO A 181 7.80 -0.85 -22.67
C PRO A 181 7.21 0.56 -22.43
N GLN A 182 7.89 1.44 -21.68
CA GLN A 182 7.55 2.88 -21.53
C GLN A 182 8.83 3.76 -21.47
N PRO A 183 8.78 5.04 -21.93
CA PRO A 183 9.97 5.76 -22.41
C PRO A 183 10.83 6.53 -21.38
N GLU A 184 10.43 6.67 -20.11
CA GLU A 184 11.11 7.58 -19.17
C GLU A 184 11.41 6.91 -17.83
N LEU A 185 12.32 5.93 -17.88
CA LEU A 185 12.97 5.38 -16.69
C LEU A 185 14.12 6.30 -16.26
N PHE A 186 14.15 6.69 -15.00
CA PHE A 186 15.31 7.37 -14.42
C PHE A 186 16.41 6.33 -14.17
N ALA A 187 17.51 6.40 -14.92
CA ALA A 187 18.71 5.63 -14.65
C ALA A 187 19.46 6.24 -13.46
N SER A 188 19.76 5.41 -12.46
CA SER A 188 20.53 5.78 -11.26
C SER A 188 21.98 6.13 -11.56
#